data_AF-A0A4R5GFB3-F1
#
_entry.id   AF-A0A4R5GFB3-F1
#
_cell.length_a   1.000
_cell.length_b   1.000
_cell.length_c   1.000
_cell.angle_alpha   90.00
_cell.angle_beta   90.00
_cell.angle_gamma   90.00
#
_symmetry.space_group_name_H-M   'P 1'
#
loop_
_entity.id
_entity.type
_entity.pdbx_description
1 polymer ?
#
loop_
_entity_poly.entity_id
_entity_poly.type
_entity_poly.pdbx_seq_one_letter_code
_entity_poly.pdbx_strand_id
1 'polypeptide(L)'
;MKYQYLVITLAAATLITSCGGTTGPAPSHPTPSTPPATGGGTTSFNQQQTERLYGSWNFTFTIINTFSETYKLKTLNASTATPGDYYLAGTDQYNNLVLAGYDSKYKEFSLYDPGVTIDLFYTFDFTGTNTVRGCYYQVDLSTNEMSRCYPMTGNRYSMSASALGPTRTPSALREQEAQGHTPKDSAAYRRYLEVKALASQQ
;
A
#
# COMPACT_ATOMS: atom_id res chain seq x y z
N MET A 1 -17.67 -6.84 -29.78
CA MET A 1 -16.42 -6.56 -30.51
C MET A 1 -15.34 -7.44 -29.90
N LYS A 2 -14.78 -8.36 -30.68
CA LYS A 2 -13.78 -9.36 -30.24
C LYS A 2 -12.39 -8.77 -30.46
N TYR A 3 -11.59 -8.65 -29.41
CA TYR A 3 -10.16 -8.40 -29.53
C TYR A 3 -9.42 -9.70 -29.19
N GLN A 4 -8.60 -10.12 -30.15
CA GLN A 4 -7.87 -11.38 -30.19
C GLN A 4 -6.40 -11.02 -30.49
N TYR A 5 -5.48 -11.80 -29.90
CA TYR A 5 -4.01 -11.78 -30.01
C TYR A 5 -3.29 -10.73 -29.13
N LEU A 6 -2.16 -11.04 -28.49
CA LEU A 6 -1.03 -11.85 -28.95
C LEU A 6 -0.26 -12.44 -27.75
N VAL A 7 -0.02 -13.76 -27.75
CA VAL A 7 0.91 -14.42 -26.81
C VAL A 7 2.29 -14.45 -27.46
N ILE A 8 3.29 -13.84 -26.82
CA ILE A 8 4.69 -13.92 -27.24
C ILE A 8 5.39 -14.89 -26.29
N THR A 9 5.66 -16.10 -26.79
CA THR A 9 6.51 -17.10 -26.14
C THR A 9 7.97 -16.81 -26.52
N LEU A 10 8.82 -16.55 -25.53
CA LEU A 10 10.27 -16.52 -25.73
C LEU A 10 10.87 -17.83 -25.23
N ALA A 11 11.54 -18.53 -26.12
CA ALA A 11 12.29 -19.76 -25.87
C ALA A 11 13.77 -19.56 -26.26
N ALA A 12 14.60 -20.42 -25.68
CA ALA A 12 16.02 -20.67 -25.93
C ALA A 12 17.02 -19.68 -25.30
N ALA A 13 18.20 -20.08 -24.80
CA ALA A 13 18.99 -21.23 -25.21
C ALA A 13 19.82 -21.84 -24.06
N THR A 14 20.01 -23.16 -24.15
CA THR A 14 20.91 -24.00 -23.35
C THR A 14 22.34 -23.87 -23.88
N LEU A 15 23.33 -23.69 -23.01
CA LEU A 15 24.75 -23.90 -23.32
C LEU A 15 25.26 -25.10 -22.53
N ILE A 16 25.62 -26.16 -23.26
CA ILE A 16 26.31 -27.35 -22.76
C ILE A 16 27.81 -27.12 -23.03
N THR A 17 28.62 -27.03 -21.99
CA THR A 17 30.08 -27.11 -22.13
C THR A 17 30.56 -28.37 -21.42
N SER A 18 30.99 -29.32 -22.24
CA SER A 18 31.67 -30.55 -21.89
C SER A 18 33.18 -30.28 -21.77
N CYS A 19 33.81 -30.78 -20.71
CA CYS A 19 35.24 -31.09 -20.66
C CYS A 19 35.40 -32.33 -19.76
N GLY A 20 35.96 -33.40 -20.33
CA GLY A 20 36.16 -34.67 -19.64
C GLY A 20 37.50 -34.77 -18.91
N GLY A 21 37.64 -35.89 -18.18
CA GLY A 21 38.91 -36.54 -17.84
C GLY A 21 39.46 -36.30 -16.43
N THR A 22 39.47 -37.32 -15.58
CA THR A 22 40.66 -38.17 -15.28
C THR A 22 40.40 -38.99 -14.00
N THR A 23 40.71 -40.28 -14.06
CA THR A 23 40.62 -41.28 -12.98
C THR A 23 41.70 -41.10 -11.91
N GLY A 24 41.33 -41.19 -10.63
CA GLY A 24 42.23 -41.41 -9.49
C GLY A 24 41.45 -41.80 -8.21
N PRO A 25 41.90 -42.75 -7.39
CA PRO A 25 41.19 -43.15 -6.17
C PRO A 25 41.70 -42.42 -4.89
N ALA A 26 40.74 -42.18 -3.96
CA ALA A 26 40.86 -41.76 -2.55
C ALA A 26 41.32 -40.30 -2.27
N PRO A 27 40.93 -39.63 -1.15
CA PRO A 27 40.36 -40.13 0.12
C PRO A 27 39.01 -39.48 0.56
N SER A 28 38.35 -40.10 1.53
CA SER A 28 37.11 -39.62 2.19
C SER A 28 37.30 -38.25 2.86
N HIS A 29 36.71 -37.21 2.27
CA HIS A 29 36.56 -35.88 2.87
C HIS A 29 35.19 -35.74 3.57
N PRO A 30 35.12 -35.07 4.74
CA PRO A 30 33.87 -34.86 5.44
C PRO A 30 32.92 -33.97 4.62
N THR A 31 31.68 -34.42 4.51
CA THR A 31 30.57 -33.70 3.89
C THR A 31 30.46 -32.29 4.49
N PRO A 32 30.47 -31.21 3.69
CA PRO A 32 30.06 -29.91 4.19
C PRO A 32 28.57 -30.01 4.52
N SER A 33 28.25 -29.97 5.80
CA SER A 33 26.89 -29.74 6.27
C SER A 33 26.45 -28.38 5.76
N THR A 34 25.60 -28.37 4.72
CA THR A 34 24.86 -27.19 4.29
C THR A 34 24.18 -26.60 5.53
N PRO A 35 24.51 -25.37 5.96
CA PRO A 35 23.78 -24.71 7.02
C PRO A 35 22.31 -24.63 6.59
N PRO A 36 21.34 -24.88 7.50
CA PRO A 36 19.96 -24.56 7.19
C PRO A 36 19.92 -23.08 6.80
N ALA A 37 19.38 -22.77 5.62
CA ALA A 37 19.07 -21.40 5.26
C ALA A 37 18.02 -20.91 6.26
N THR A 38 18.47 -20.30 7.35
CA THR A 38 17.65 -19.47 8.21
C THR A 38 17.30 -18.23 7.40
N GLY A 39 16.29 -18.38 6.54
CA GLY A 39 15.63 -17.26 5.87
C GLY A 39 14.87 -16.45 6.91
N GLY A 40 15.61 -15.71 7.75
CA GLY A 40 15.09 -14.57 8.48
C GLY A 40 14.78 -13.49 7.45
N GLY A 41 13.64 -13.65 6.76
CA GLY A 41 13.19 -12.71 5.76
C GLY A 41 13.08 -11.34 6.39
N THR A 42 13.96 -10.42 6.01
CA THR A 42 13.81 -9.01 6.37
C THR A 42 12.54 -8.53 5.68
N THR A 43 11.55 -8.08 6.46
CA THR A 43 10.31 -7.50 5.90
C THR A 43 10.66 -6.35 4.98
N SER A 44 9.97 -6.23 3.84
CA SER A 44 10.28 -5.18 2.86
C SER A 44 10.03 -3.78 3.46
N PHE A 45 10.69 -2.75 2.93
CA PHE A 45 10.44 -1.38 3.41
C PHE A 45 8.95 -0.99 3.29
N ASN A 46 8.30 -1.35 2.17
CA ASN A 46 6.88 -1.09 1.99
C ASN A 46 6.05 -1.82 3.06
N GLN A 47 6.33 -3.12 3.27
CA GLN A 47 5.66 -3.91 4.29
C GLN A 47 5.79 -3.25 5.67
N GLN A 48 7.01 -2.88 6.07
CA GLN A 48 7.26 -2.19 7.35
C GLN A 48 6.50 -0.87 7.45
N GLN A 49 6.41 -0.09 6.37
CA GLN A 49 5.63 1.15 6.39
C GLN A 49 4.14 0.85 6.54
N THR A 50 3.59 -0.04 5.73
CA THR A 50 2.16 -0.41 5.78
C THR A 50 1.76 -0.98 7.14
N GLU A 51 2.61 -1.81 7.77
CA GLU A 51 2.38 -2.35 9.12
C GLU A 51 2.28 -1.25 10.19
N ARG A 52 2.87 -0.06 9.97
CA ARG A 52 2.68 1.08 10.88
C ARG A 52 1.22 1.50 10.99
N LEU A 53 0.37 1.18 10.02
CA LEU A 53 -1.05 1.56 10.02
C LEU A 53 -1.94 0.66 10.89
N TYR A 54 -1.44 -0.45 11.44
CA TYR A 54 -2.24 -1.36 12.26
C TYR A 54 -2.98 -0.68 13.41
N GLY A 55 -4.24 -1.05 13.63
CA GLY A 55 -5.03 -0.59 14.77
C GLY A 55 -6.28 0.20 14.38
N SER A 56 -6.82 0.89 15.38
CA SER A 56 -8.03 1.70 15.23
C SER A 56 -7.68 3.18 15.16
N TRP A 57 -8.21 3.84 14.13
CA TRP A 57 -7.96 5.23 13.79
C TRP A 57 -9.26 6.02 13.79
N ASN A 58 -9.20 7.27 14.22
CA ASN A 58 -10.25 8.27 14.04
C ASN A 58 -9.68 9.42 13.20
N PHE A 59 -10.27 9.66 12.03
CA PHE A 59 -9.86 10.70 11.09
C PHE A 59 -10.87 11.84 11.13
N THR A 60 -10.39 13.06 11.33
CA THR A 60 -11.19 14.29 11.47
C THR A 60 -10.85 15.27 10.36
N PHE A 61 -11.87 15.79 9.69
CA PHE A 61 -11.74 16.74 8.58
C PHE A 61 -12.93 17.72 8.55
N THR A 62 -12.75 18.84 7.87
CA THR A 62 -13.78 19.89 7.76
C THR A 62 -14.03 20.21 6.29
N ILE A 63 -15.29 20.11 5.87
CA ILE A 63 -15.75 20.49 4.52
C ILE A 63 -16.61 21.75 4.63
N ILE A 64 -17.73 21.61 5.35
CA ILE A 64 -18.66 22.65 5.78
C ILE A 64 -18.77 22.57 7.31
N ASN A 65 -19.01 21.35 7.80
CA ASN A 65 -18.90 20.98 9.21
C ASN A 65 -17.68 20.08 9.43
N THR A 66 -17.34 19.87 10.70
CA THR A 66 -16.35 18.88 11.12
C THR A 66 -16.98 17.51 11.22
N PHE A 67 -16.35 16.53 10.58
CA PHE A 67 -16.74 15.13 10.59
C PHE A 67 -15.61 14.29 11.17
N SER A 68 -15.97 13.12 11.70
CA SER A 68 -15.02 12.12 12.17
C SER A 68 -15.41 10.73 11.68
N GLU A 69 -14.49 10.07 11.01
CA GLU A 69 -14.64 8.70 10.49
C GLU A 69 -13.73 7.76 11.26
N THR A 70 -14.19 6.53 11.52
CA THR A 70 -13.46 5.54 12.31
C THR A 70 -13.12 4.31 11.49
N TYR A 71 -11.85 3.90 11.54
CA TYR A 71 -11.32 2.78 10.77
C TYR A 71 -10.60 1.77 11.67
N LYS A 72 -10.78 0.48 11.37
CA LYS A 72 -10.08 -0.64 12.04
C LYS A 72 -9.26 -1.41 11.02
N LEU A 73 -7.94 -1.23 11.03
CA LEU A 73 -7.01 -1.84 10.07
C LEU A 73 -6.29 -3.03 10.70
N LYS A 74 -6.45 -4.23 10.11
CA LYS A 74 -6.13 -5.48 10.82
C LYS A 74 -5.47 -6.59 10.01
N THR A 75 -5.61 -6.62 8.69
CA THR A 75 -5.12 -7.74 7.88
C THR A 75 -4.15 -7.24 6.82
N LEU A 76 -2.88 -7.60 6.94
CA LEU A 76 -1.86 -7.28 5.96
C LEU A 76 -1.89 -8.27 4.79
N ASN A 77 -1.84 -7.74 3.58
CA ASN A 77 -1.85 -8.47 2.34
C ASN A 77 -0.78 -7.91 1.40
N ALA A 78 -0.17 -8.78 0.59
CA ALA A 78 0.65 -8.35 -0.53
C ALA A 78 -0.27 -7.90 -1.68
N SER A 79 0.08 -6.81 -2.35
CA SER A 79 -0.66 -6.31 -3.50
C SER A 79 -0.44 -7.21 -4.72
N THR A 80 -1.54 -7.67 -5.31
CA THR A 80 -1.57 -8.37 -6.61
C THR A 80 -1.49 -7.40 -7.77
N ALA A 81 -1.86 -6.13 -7.57
CA ALA A 81 -1.84 -5.07 -8.58
C ALA A 81 -0.44 -4.44 -8.73
N THR A 82 0.30 -4.30 -7.63
CA THR A 82 1.61 -3.64 -7.58
C THR A 82 2.61 -4.54 -6.84
N PRO A 83 3.42 -5.34 -7.55
CA PRO A 83 4.39 -6.24 -6.92
C PRO A 83 5.35 -5.51 -5.97
N GLY A 84 5.49 -6.03 -4.76
CA GLY A 84 6.35 -5.48 -3.71
C GLY A 84 5.64 -4.49 -2.77
N ASP A 85 4.45 -4.01 -3.14
CA ASP A 85 3.60 -3.20 -2.27
C ASP A 85 2.68 -4.07 -1.41
N TYR A 86 2.32 -3.54 -0.24
CA TYR A 86 1.47 -4.18 0.75
C TYR A 86 0.36 -3.21 1.17
N TYR A 87 -0.78 -3.77 1.56
CA TYR A 87 -1.91 -3.03 2.09
C TYR A 87 -2.50 -3.74 3.31
N LEU A 88 -3.10 -2.96 4.21
CA LEU A 88 -4.00 -3.44 5.24
C LEU A 88 -5.43 -3.40 4.73
N ALA A 89 -6.11 -4.53 4.81
CA ALA A 89 -7.57 -4.58 4.80
C ALA A 89 -8.11 -4.35 6.22
N GLY A 90 -9.24 -3.67 6.28
CA GLY A 90 -9.90 -3.29 7.52
C GLY A 90 -11.39 -3.03 7.33
N THR A 91 -11.99 -2.35 8.30
CA THR A 91 -13.36 -1.87 8.16
C THR A 91 -13.56 -0.43 8.64
N ASP A 92 -14.56 0.24 8.07
CA ASP A 92 -15.11 1.51 8.59
C ASP A 92 -16.00 1.27 9.84
N GLN A 93 -16.70 2.32 10.32
CA GLN A 93 -17.64 2.22 11.44
C GLN A 93 -18.93 1.43 11.12
N TYR A 94 -19.23 1.19 9.85
CA TYR A 94 -20.39 0.45 9.38
C TYR A 94 -20.06 -1.00 9.00
N ASN A 95 -18.80 -1.42 9.21
CA ASN A 95 -18.23 -2.72 8.85
C ASN A 95 -18.05 -2.96 7.35
N ASN A 96 -18.02 -1.90 6.52
CA ASN A 96 -17.64 -1.99 5.12
C ASN A 96 -16.13 -2.17 4.98
N LEU A 97 -15.69 -2.85 3.93
CA LEU A 97 -14.28 -3.06 3.63
C LEU A 97 -13.56 -1.74 3.34
N VAL A 98 -12.42 -1.51 3.98
CA VAL A 98 -11.50 -0.42 3.62
C VAL A 98 -10.10 -0.96 3.38
N LEU A 99 -9.35 -0.29 2.50
CA LEU A 99 -7.95 -0.62 2.22
C LEU A 99 -7.05 0.56 2.59
N ALA A 100 -5.94 0.32 3.26
CA ALA A 100 -4.95 1.35 3.56
C ALA A 100 -3.52 0.85 3.36
N GLY A 101 -2.59 1.70 2.97
CA GLY A 101 -1.22 1.25 2.73
C GLY A 101 -0.25 2.38 2.44
N TYR A 102 1.03 2.05 2.51
CA TYR A 102 2.09 2.88 1.97
C TYR A 102 2.25 2.60 0.47
N ASP A 103 2.25 3.67 -0.32
CA ASP A 103 2.46 3.56 -1.76
C ASP A 103 3.92 3.86 -2.07
N SER A 104 4.62 2.89 -2.66
CA SER A 104 6.05 3.04 -2.90
C SER A 104 6.38 3.99 -4.05
N LYS A 105 5.44 4.26 -4.96
CA LYS A 105 5.59 5.17 -6.09
C LYS A 105 5.42 6.62 -5.68
N TYR A 106 4.39 6.93 -4.88
CA TYR A 106 4.12 8.29 -4.40
C TYR A 106 4.78 8.61 -3.05
N LYS A 107 5.34 7.61 -2.36
CA LYS A 107 6.06 7.73 -1.08
C LYS A 107 5.23 8.28 0.07
N GLU A 108 3.93 7.99 0.08
CA GLU A 108 2.95 8.55 1.01
C GLU A 108 2.01 7.43 1.49
N PHE A 109 1.23 7.63 2.56
CA PHE A 109 0.17 6.70 2.99
C PHE A 109 -1.18 7.08 2.40
N SER A 110 -2.06 6.09 2.23
CA SER A 110 -3.43 6.32 1.80
C SER A 110 -4.40 5.37 2.47
N LEU A 111 -5.66 5.78 2.53
CA LEU A 111 -6.79 4.95 2.88
C LEU A 111 -7.88 5.16 1.81
N TYR A 112 -8.46 4.06 1.36
CA TYR A 112 -9.58 4.01 0.43
C TYR A 112 -10.75 3.32 1.10
N ASP A 113 -11.88 4.00 1.09
CA ASP A 113 -13.14 3.58 1.69
C ASP A 113 -14.25 3.71 0.63
N PRO A 114 -14.62 2.59 -0.02
CA PRO A 114 -15.59 2.57 -1.10
C PRO A 114 -16.99 2.95 -0.63
N GLY A 115 -17.67 3.78 -1.40
CA GLY A 115 -19.07 4.11 -1.16
C GLY A 115 -20.00 3.67 -2.28
N VAL A 116 -21.30 3.90 -2.09
CA VAL A 116 -22.33 3.61 -3.11
C VAL A 116 -22.57 4.76 -4.08
N THR A 117 -22.23 5.99 -3.67
CA THR A 117 -22.39 7.21 -4.48
C THR A 117 -21.11 8.01 -4.52
N ILE A 118 -20.39 8.06 -3.40
CA ILE A 118 -19.15 8.80 -3.24
C ILE A 118 -18.15 7.85 -2.58
N ASP A 119 -16.98 7.67 -3.19
CA ASP A 119 -15.85 7.04 -2.52
C ASP A 119 -15.16 8.06 -1.62
N LEU A 120 -14.66 7.59 -0.48
CA LEU A 120 -13.79 8.38 0.40
C LEU A 120 -12.35 7.96 0.18
N PHE A 121 -11.48 8.96 -0.04
CA PHE A 121 -10.06 8.73 -0.24
C PHE A 121 -9.22 9.66 0.61
N TYR A 122 -8.19 9.13 1.23
CA TYR A 122 -7.31 9.84 2.13
C TYR A 122 -5.88 9.66 1.67
N THR A 123 -5.09 10.74 1.73
CA THR A 123 -3.64 10.68 1.64
C THR A 123 -3.04 11.38 2.85
N PHE A 124 -1.97 10.84 3.43
CA PHE A 124 -1.44 11.38 4.68
C PHE A 124 -0.01 10.91 4.98
N ASP A 125 0.60 11.61 5.93
CA ASP A 125 1.86 11.25 6.55
C ASP A 125 1.73 11.19 8.07
N PHE A 126 2.60 10.40 8.70
CA PHE A 126 2.73 10.35 10.14
C PHE A 126 3.38 11.63 10.68
N THR A 127 2.69 12.31 11.57
CA THR A 127 3.21 13.45 12.35
C THR A 127 3.75 13.03 13.73
N GLY A 128 3.47 11.79 14.13
CA GLY A 128 3.94 11.16 15.36
C GLY A 128 3.70 9.66 15.30
N THR A 129 3.87 8.94 16.41
CA THR A 129 3.63 7.47 16.44
C THR A 129 2.15 7.11 16.19
N ASN A 130 1.25 7.92 16.75
CA ASN A 130 -0.20 7.70 16.74
C ASN A 130 -0.97 8.85 16.09
N THR A 131 -0.29 9.75 15.38
CA THR A 131 -0.92 10.92 14.76
C THR A 131 -0.51 11.03 13.30
N VAL A 132 -1.46 11.39 12.45
CA VAL A 132 -1.27 11.63 11.01
C VAL A 132 -1.90 12.96 10.61
N ARG A 133 -1.42 13.53 9.51
CA ARG A 133 -2.02 14.69 8.85
C ARG A 133 -1.97 14.50 7.34
N GLY A 134 -2.99 14.99 6.64
CA GLY A 134 -3.00 14.98 5.19
C GLY A 134 -4.31 15.52 4.62
N CYS A 135 -4.78 14.87 3.57
CA CYS A 135 -5.93 15.25 2.79
C CYS A 135 -7.02 14.20 2.84
N TYR A 136 -8.26 14.66 2.95
CA TYR A 136 -9.46 13.92 2.64
C TYR A 136 -10.01 14.38 1.29
N TYR A 137 -10.49 13.43 0.50
CA TYR A 137 -11.09 13.63 -0.81
C TYR A 137 -12.40 12.85 -0.91
N GLN A 138 -13.39 13.46 -1.57
CA GLN A 138 -14.58 12.80 -2.05
C GLN A 138 -14.44 12.54 -3.54
N VAL A 139 -14.80 11.35 -3.99
CA VAL A 139 -14.86 11.03 -5.42
C VAL A 139 -16.26 10.64 -5.82
N ASP A 140 -16.91 11.45 -6.65
CA ASP A 140 -18.24 11.17 -7.18
C ASP A 140 -18.16 10.02 -8.20
N LEU A 141 -18.91 8.94 -7.97
CA LEU A 141 -18.86 7.75 -8.81
C LEU A 141 -19.54 7.93 -10.17
N SER A 142 -20.44 8.90 -10.30
CA SER A 142 -21.16 9.19 -11.54
C SER A 142 -20.33 10.05 -12.49
N THR A 143 -19.60 11.05 -11.98
CA THR A 143 -18.78 11.96 -12.78
C THR A 143 -17.29 11.60 -12.80
N ASN A 144 -16.86 10.73 -11.88
CA ASN A 144 -15.46 10.45 -11.58
C ASN A 144 -14.67 11.73 -11.25
N GLU A 145 -15.32 12.73 -10.64
CA GLU A 145 -14.67 13.95 -10.17
C GLU A 145 -14.22 13.79 -8.73
N MET A 146 -12.98 14.17 -8.47
CA MET A 146 -12.42 14.20 -7.12
C MET A 146 -12.46 15.63 -6.59
N SER A 147 -12.95 15.81 -5.37
CA SER A 147 -12.94 17.10 -4.68
C SER A 147 -11.52 17.65 -4.53
N ARG A 148 -11.38 18.91 -4.15
CA ARG A 148 -10.11 19.41 -3.59
C ARG A 148 -9.71 18.62 -2.33
N CYS A 149 -8.47 18.82 -1.90
CA CYS A 149 -8.01 18.38 -0.59
C CYS A 149 -8.76 19.14 0.51
N TYR A 150 -9.43 18.40 1.39
CA TYR A 150 -9.86 18.90 2.68
C TYR A 150 -8.83 18.52 3.73
N PRO A 151 -8.25 19.46 4.48
CA PRO A 151 -7.29 19.15 5.52
C PRO A 151 -7.87 18.14 6.52
N MET A 152 -7.09 17.09 6.79
CA MET A 152 -7.46 15.99 7.65
C MET A 152 -6.36 15.75 8.69
N THR A 153 -6.78 15.43 9.92
CA THR A 153 -5.90 14.86 10.95
C THR A 153 -6.43 13.50 11.39
N GLY A 154 -5.56 12.61 11.82
CA GLY A 154 -5.95 11.29 12.30
C GLY A 154 -5.24 10.90 13.58
N ASN A 155 -5.96 10.26 14.49
CA ASN A 155 -5.43 9.77 15.76
C ASN A 155 -5.67 8.27 15.91
N ARG A 156 -4.63 7.52 16.25
CA ARG A 156 -4.73 6.10 16.61
C ARG A 156 -5.04 5.97 18.09
N TYR A 157 -6.10 5.25 18.43
CA TYR A 157 -6.54 5.08 19.82
C TYR A 157 -6.52 3.61 20.28
N SER A 158 -6.17 2.68 19.40
CA SER A 158 -5.84 1.30 19.76
C SER A 158 -4.81 0.75 18.79
N MET A 159 -3.73 0.14 19.29
CA MET A 159 -2.77 -0.59 18.47
C MET A 159 -3.19 -2.06 18.41
N SER A 160 -3.28 -2.62 17.20
CA SER A 160 -3.16 -4.08 17.07
C SER A 160 -1.70 -4.45 17.37
N ALA A 161 -1.47 -5.60 18.02
CA ALA A 161 -0.21 -5.97 18.70
C ALA A 161 1.09 -6.01 17.83
N SER A 162 1.05 -5.63 16.55
CA SER A 162 2.12 -5.86 15.57
C SER A 162 2.94 -4.62 15.17
N ALA A 163 2.71 -3.43 15.75
CA ALA A 163 3.25 -2.17 15.20
C ALA A 163 4.16 -1.35 16.14
N LEU A 164 5.32 -1.90 16.53
CA LEU A 164 6.41 -1.10 17.13
C LEU A 164 7.56 -0.95 16.14
N GLY A 165 7.57 0.17 15.40
CA GLY A 165 8.68 0.59 14.55
C GLY A 165 9.03 2.06 14.79
N PRO A 166 10.30 2.47 14.56
CA PRO A 166 10.78 3.81 14.93
C PRO A 166 10.16 4.92 14.07
N THR A 167 9.73 5.97 14.76
CA THR A 167 9.18 7.21 14.21
C THR A 167 10.25 8.00 13.43
N ARG A 168 9.93 8.44 12.20
CA ARG A 168 10.74 9.43 11.46
C ARG A 168 9.99 10.74 11.29
N THR A 169 10.79 11.80 11.22
CA THR A 169 10.44 13.23 11.16
C THR A 169 9.47 13.57 10.01
N PRO A 170 8.48 14.46 10.24
CA PRO A 170 7.52 14.86 9.22
C PRO A 170 8.18 15.61 8.04
N SER A 171 7.78 15.26 6.82
CA SER A 171 8.07 16.04 5.61
C SER A 171 7.10 17.22 5.53
N ALA A 172 7.61 18.42 5.24
CA ALA A 172 6.79 19.61 5.06
C ALA A 172 6.07 19.53 3.71
N LEU A 173 4.75 19.35 3.72
CA LEU A 173 3.91 19.41 2.52
C LEU A 173 3.13 20.73 2.44
N ARG A 174 3.09 21.21 1.19
CA ARG A 174 2.56 22.49 0.72
C ARG A 174 1.05 22.61 0.95
N GLU A 175 0.67 23.73 1.54
CA GLU A 175 -0.70 24.23 1.50
C GLU A 175 -0.95 24.83 0.11
N GLN A 176 -1.85 24.22 -0.66
CA GLN A 176 -2.44 24.84 -1.85
C GLN A 176 -3.96 24.87 -1.67
N GLU A 177 -4.45 26.04 -1.27
CA GLU A 177 -5.85 26.43 -1.47
C GLU A 177 -6.05 26.92 -2.92
N ALA A 178 -7.02 26.32 -3.61
CA ALA A 178 -7.86 27.00 -4.57
C ALA A 178 -9.21 26.27 -4.66
N GLN A 179 -10.30 27.03 -4.80
CA GLN A 179 -11.63 26.50 -5.10
C GLN A 179 -11.59 25.76 -6.44
N GLY A 180 -11.83 24.44 -6.43
CA GLY A 180 -11.83 23.61 -7.64
C GLY A 180 -11.85 22.10 -7.36
N HIS A 181 -11.97 21.30 -8.41
CA HIS A 181 -11.79 19.85 -8.37
C HIS A 181 -10.30 19.49 -8.47
N THR A 182 -9.90 18.38 -7.85
CA THR A 182 -8.55 17.85 -8.03
C THR A 182 -8.37 17.38 -9.48
N PRO A 183 -7.33 17.85 -10.20
CA PRO A 183 -7.09 17.43 -11.57
C PRO A 183 -6.98 15.90 -11.70
N LYS A 184 -7.56 15.33 -12.76
CA LYS A 184 -7.54 13.89 -13.02
C LYS A 184 -6.12 13.35 -13.27
N ASP A 185 -5.17 14.21 -13.59
CA ASP A 185 -3.77 13.85 -13.79
C ASP A 185 -2.92 13.99 -12.51
N SER A 186 -3.50 14.46 -11.40
CA SER A 186 -2.81 14.59 -10.12
C SER A 186 -2.38 13.23 -9.55
N ALA A 187 -1.34 13.24 -8.71
CA ALA A 187 -0.87 12.04 -8.02
C ALA A 187 -1.96 11.40 -7.15
N ALA A 188 -2.73 12.21 -6.41
CA ALA A 188 -3.83 11.75 -5.57
C ALA A 188 -4.89 11.00 -6.38
N TYR A 189 -5.30 11.55 -7.53
CA TYR A 189 -6.31 10.89 -8.38
C TYR A 189 -5.81 9.58 -8.99
N ARG A 190 -4.57 9.55 -9.49
CA ARG A 190 -3.98 8.31 -10.03
C ARG A 190 -3.88 7.23 -8.95
N ARG A 191 -3.45 7.61 -7.75
CA ARG A 191 -3.37 6.70 -6.61
C ARG A 191 -4.73 6.16 -6.19
N TYR A 192 -5.75 7.01 -6.16
CA TYR A 192 -7.14 6.59 -5.93
C TYR A 192 -7.56 5.50 -6.92
N LEU A 193 -7.29 5.68 -8.22
CA LEU A 193 -7.63 4.67 -9.24
C LEU A 193 -6.88 3.35 -9.03
N GLU A 194 -5.60 3.40 -8.66
CA GLU A 194 -4.78 2.22 -8.39
C GLU A 194 -5.33 1.42 -7.18
N VAL A 195 -5.67 2.09 -6.08
CA VAL A 195 -6.23 1.42 -4.89
C VAL A 195 -7.66 0.94 -5.13
N LYS A 196 -8.48 1.68 -5.90
CA LYS A 196 -9.82 1.25 -6.31
C LYS A 196 -9.78 -0.02 -7.16
N ALA A 197 -8.83 -0.11 -8.09
CA ALA A 197 -8.64 -1.30 -8.90
C ALA A 197 -8.23 -2.51 -8.03
N LEU A 198 -7.39 -2.31 -7.01
CA LEU A 198 -7.02 -3.34 -6.05
C LEU A 198 -8.21 -3.81 -5.21
N ALA A 199 -9.06 -2.89 -4.74
CA ALA A 199 -10.26 -3.21 -3.96
C ALA A 199 -11.27 -4.06 -4.75
N SER A 200 -11.33 -3.87 -6.07
CA SER A 200 -12.20 -4.66 -6.95
C SER A 200 -11.77 -6.13 -7.12
N GLN A 201 -10.61 -6.51 -6.56
CA GLN A 201 -10.07 -7.87 -6.59
C GLN A 201 -10.25 -8.62 -5.25
N GLN A 202 -10.78 -7.96 -4.22
CA GLN A 202 -11.08 -8.56 -2.91
C GLN A 202 -12.46 -9.22 -2.92
#